data_AF-A0A2A6CPP1-F1
#
_entry.id   AF-A0A2A6CPP1-F1
#
_cell.length_a   1.000
_cell.length_b   1.000
_cell.length_c   1.000
_cell.angle_alpha   90.00
_cell.angle_beta   90.00
_cell.angle_gamma   90.00
#
_symmetry.space_group_name_H-M   'P 1'
#
loop_
_entity.id
_entity.type
_entity.pdbx_description
1 polymer ?
#
loop_
_entity_poly.entity_id
_entity_poly.type
_entity_poly.pdbx_seq_one_letter_code
_entity_poly.pdbx_strand_id
1 'polypeptide(L)'
;MTATLDLVEDVTHVIGLILMVVGVTLDASIVIVLTRGRTLPIPRNPIYWILSIGCMADILALLSINIGCIFPARQWIPDWFVRTTVTARIVVFFHWSSRPLQTHTTILLALNRVTAVLSPMRYEQIWSNPRLIGAAISYQVLLAAVKGGLAAGFDVYWIHDKATGGWYNMVYERDYTKAVLAGLSALTVVETLLIIILYAIHLWKLRANRKFTLPDDINAIKQERSLLYLALWITFLEIIFAIIFIYIWFIDQNFDQDPRLSYIAIILKYNIHFGAQPFLLLIFCRTVRKGIGMMIGKDDSRFSIMTLLPLNSLEDIIHFTALICMPVTVSLAIIAVLVWGKILPQPRNAIYWVCAVGCCADAITVLDINVGGVLPARGWMPKEYDHSTLPSHIFMMFMWGCRSVQMSTAILLVLNRLTAVVLPMRYEQLAERDFTKVVLAAAVYFNSAEMISLALLYSVLLVKIRAISTEVVQGNSNISTQSRSLLHLATAVGFLELFYNVVFAFTHVFLQDFNRDPRMLYVVFVVQYNLHSTAQPFLLIYFCRPVRKGLKGNSKEKLKS
;
A
#
# COMPACT_ATOMS: atom_id res chain seq x y z
N MET A 1 -16.57 -12.26 -16.45
CA MET A 1 -15.15 -12.26 -16.05
C MET A 1 -14.36 -11.26 -16.84
N THR A 2 -14.27 -11.43 -18.17
CA THR A 2 -13.57 -10.51 -19.07
C THR A 2 -13.94 -9.07 -18.77
N ALA A 3 -15.21 -8.68 -18.87
CA ALA A 3 -15.60 -7.28 -18.65
C ALA A 3 -15.19 -6.66 -17.29
N THR A 4 -15.17 -7.42 -16.18
CA THR A 4 -14.74 -6.89 -14.88
C THR A 4 -13.23 -6.81 -14.78
N LEU A 5 -12.51 -7.83 -15.29
CA LEU A 5 -11.06 -7.82 -15.33
C LEU A 5 -10.53 -6.75 -16.30
N ASP A 6 -11.20 -6.57 -17.44
CA ASP A 6 -10.95 -5.52 -18.43
C ASP A 6 -11.11 -4.15 -17.78
N LEU A 7 -12.19 -3.91 -17.03
CA LEU A 7 -12.38 -2.65 -16.29
C LEU A 7 -11.28 -2.43 -15.23
N VAL A 8 -10.93 -3.45 -14.44
CA VAL A 8 -9.88 -3.33 -13.41
C VAL A 8 -8.53 -3.05 -14.05
N GLU A 9 -8.20 -3.74 -15.14
CA GLU A 9 -7.00 -3.51 -15.93
C GLU A 9 -6.98 -2.10 -16.52
N ASP A 10 -8.10 -1.64 -17.08
CA ASP A 10 -8.24 -0.31 -17.66
C ASP A 10 -7.98 0.78 -16.62
N VAL A 11 -8.65 0.69 -15.48
CA VAL A 11 -8.48 1.62 -14.35
C VAL A 11 -7.04 1.57 -13.84
N THR A 12 -6.47 0.38 -13.68
CA THR A 12 -5.08 0.20 -13.22
C THR A 12 -4.09 0.82 -14.21
N HIS A 13 -4.33 0.67 -15.52
CA HIS A 13 -3.50 1.26 -16.55
C HIS A 13 -3.56 2.79 -16.52
N VAL A 14 -4.75 3.36 -16.40
CA VAL A 14 -4.91 4.83 -16.31
C VAL A 14 -4.21 5.37 -15.07
N ILE A 15 -4.41 4.75 -13.90
CA ILE A 15 -3.73 5.15 -12.65
C ILE A 15 -2.21 5.01 -12.79
N GLY A 16 -1.74 3.88 -13.35
CA GLY A 16 -0.31 3.64 -13.58
C GLY A 16 0.32 4.69 -14.48
N LEU A 17 -0.33 5.07 -15.59
CA LEU A 17 0.15 6.11 -16.50
C LEU A 17 0.19 7.49 -15.84
N ILE A 18 -0.84 7.86 -15.05
CA ILE A 18 -0.85 9.12 -14.30
C ILE A 18 0.31 9.16 -13.31
N LEU A 19 0.48 8.10 -12.52
CA LEU A 19 1.58 7.99 -11.56
C LEU A 19 2.95 8.01 -12.23
N MET A 20 3.08 7.38 -13.40
CA MET A 20 4.31 7.44 -14.20
C MET A 20 4.63 8.86 -14.63
N VAL A 21 3.70 9.56 -15.28
CA VAL A 21 3.93 10.90 -15.81
C VAL A 21 4.29 11.87 -14.68
N VAL A 22 3.50 11.84 -13.60
CA VAL A 22 3.73 12.75 -12.47
C VAL A 22 4.99 12.38 -11.71
N GLY A 23 5.19 11.10 -11.40
CA GLY A 23 6.37 10.60 -10.68
C GLY A 23 7.66 10.91 -11.42
N VAL A 24 7.76 10.54 -12.70
CA VAL A 24 8.95 10.82 -13.55
C VAL A 24 9.24 12.31 -13.64
N THR A 25 8.20 13.15 -13.82
CA THR A 25 8.38 14.60 -13.91
C THR A 25 8.93 15.18 -12.60
N LEU A 26 8.39 14.72 -11.46
CA LEU A 26 8.85 15.17 -10.15
C LEU A 26 10.27 14.67 -9.85
N ASP A 27 10.56 13.38 -10.04
CA ASP A 27 11.89 12.82 -9.81
C ASP A 27 12.94 13.49 -10.71
N ALA A 28 12.63 13.72 -11.99
CA ALA A 28 13.53 14.43 -12.90
C ALA A 28 13.79 15.86 -12.40
N SER A 29 12.75 16.56 -11.94
CA SER A 29 12.89 17.89 -11.34
C SER A 29 13.77 17.86 -10.09
N ILE A 30 13.60 16.86 -9.22
CA ILE A 30 14.40 16.67 -8.02
C ILE A 30 15.86 16.41 -8.41
N VAL A 31 16.13 15.49 -9.33
CA VAL A 31 17.49 15.19 -9.82
C VAL A 31 18.14 16.44 -10.41
N ILE A 32 17.43 17.22 -11.23
CA ILE A 32 17.95 18.48 -11.78
C ILE A 32 18.31 19.45 -10.65
N VAL A 33 17.44 19.63 -9.66
CA VAL A 33 17.69 20.52 -8.52
C VAL A 33 18.88 20.06 -7.69
N LEU A 34 18.97 18.77 -7.39
CA LEU A 34 20.05 18.21 -6.57
C LEU A 34 21.40 18.23 -7.31
N THR A 35 21.41 18.07 -8.64
CA THR A 35 22.64 18.09 -9.46
C THR A 35 23.08 19.51 -9.85
N ARG A 36 22.15 20.43 -10.11
CA ARG A 36 22.45 21.84 -10.47
C ARG A 36 22.73 22.73 -9.25
N GLY A 37 22.64 22.21 -8.04
CA GLY A 37 22.78 22.94 -6.78
C GLY A 37 24.12 23.66 -6.52
N ARG A 38 24.96 23.94 -7.52
CA ARG A 38 26.11 24.85 -7.38
C ARG A 38 25.70 26.29 -7.02
N THR A 39 24.47 26.69 -7.35
CA THR A 39 23.92 28.04 -7.06
C THR A 39 23.17 28.11 -5.73
N LEU A 40 22.74 26.98 -5.19
CA LEU A 40 22.17 26.90 -3.85
C LEU A 40 23.30 26.63 -2.85
N PRO A 41 23.30 27.20 -1.64
CA PRO A 41 24.19 26.79 -0.56
C PRO A 41 23.73 25.44 -0.02
N ILE A 42 23.54 24.45 -0.90
CA ILE A 42 23.41 23.06 -0.53
C ILE A 42 24.85 22.62 -0.28
N PRO A 43 25.28 22.46 0.99
CA PRO A 43 26.58 21.85 1.25
C PRO A 43 26.64 20.52 0.50
N ARG A 44 27.84 20.08 0.09
CA ARG A 44 28.13 18.79 -0.58
C ARG A 44 27.70 17.62 0.32
N ASN A 45 26.40 17.51 0.57
CA ASN A 45 25.84 16.65 1.57
C ASN A 45 25.60 15.31 0.87
N PRO A 46 26.23 14.23 1.34
CA PRO A 46 26.12 12.87 0.81
C PRO A 46 24.67 12.41 0.66
N ILE A 47 23.77 12.88 1.52
CA ILE A 47 22.34 12.53 1.50
C ILE A 47 21.73 12.90 0.14
N TYR A 48 22.06 14.05 -0.42
CA TYR A 48 21.47 14.48 -1.69
C TYR A 48 21.99 13.68 -2.88
N TRP A 49 23.25 13.22 -2.82
CA TRP A 49 23.79 12.32 -3.83
C TRP A 49 23.09 10.97 -3.81
N ILE A 50 22.93 10.38 -2.62
CA ILE A 50 22.19 9.13 -2.43
C ILE A 50 20.74 9.28 -2.91
N LEU A 51 20.06 10.36 -2.51
CA LEU A 51 18.70 10.66 -2.95
C LEU A 51 18.58 10.83 -4.46
N SER A 52 19.56 11.47 -5.12
CA SER A 52 19.54 11.64 -6.57
C SER A 52 19.59 10.29 -7.29
N ILE A 53 20.40 9.35 -6.80
CA ILE A 53 20.44 7.98 -7.34
C ILE A 53 19.11 7.26 -7.09
N GLY A 54 18.48 7.47 -5.93
CA GLY A 54 17.12 6.99 -5.66
C GLY A 54 16.10 7.48 -6.67
N CYS A 55 16.01 8.80 -6.88
CA CYS A 55 15.11 9.38 -7.87
C CYS A 55 15.40 8.86 -9.31
N MET A 56 16.67 8.62 -9.66
CA MET A 56 17.00 7.99 -10.95
C MET A 56 16.51 6.54 -11.03
N ALA A 57 16.60 5.79 -9.92
CA ALA A 57 16.04 4.45 -9.82
C ALA A 57 14.51 4.45 -9.96
N ASP A 58 13.84 5.42 -9.33
CA ASP A 58 12.39 5.62 -9.40
C ASP A 58 11.94 5.90 -10.85
N ILE A 59 12.65 6.79 -11.57
CA ILE A 59 12.40 7.05 -13.00
C ILE A 59 12.57 5.78 -13.83
N LEU A 60 13.65 5.02 -13.63
CA LEU A 60 13.90 3.78 -14.35
C LEU A 60 12.82 2.73 -14.04
N ALA A 61 12.36 2.63 -12.79
CA ALA A 61 11.29 1.73 -12.38
C ALA A 61 9.97 2.10 -13.05
N LEU A 62 9.57 3.37 -12.99
CA LEU A 62 8.33 3.87 -13.56
C LEU A 62 8.33 3.74 -15.08
N LEU A 63 9.42 4.08 -15.78
CA LEU A 63 9.48 3.90 -17.23
C LEU A 63 9.47 2.42 -17.63
N SER A 64 10.30 1.59 -17.00
CA SER A 64 10.42 0.18 -17.35
C SER A 64 9.12 -0.59 -17.09
N ILE A 65 8.39 -0.31 -16.00
CA ILE A 65 7.13 -0.99 -15.74
C ILE A 65 6.04 -0.59 -16.73
N ASN A 66 5.93 0.69 -17.09
CA ASN A 66 4.87 1.14 -17.97
C ASN A 66 5.15 0.78 -19.44
N ILE A 67 6.40 0.88 -19.89
CA ILE A 67 6.84 0.40 -21.23
C ILE A 67 6.79 -1.13 -21.31
N GLY A 68 7.12 -1.81 -20.21
CA GLY A 68 7.18 -3.27 -20.15
C GLY A 68 5.84 -3.96 -19.92
N CYS A 69 4.86 -3.25 -19.37
CA CYS A 69 3.57 -3.84 -19.00
C CYS A 69 2.39 -3.14 -19.67
N ILE A 70 2.19 -1.84 -19.44
CA ILE A 70 0.99 -1.13 -19.93
C ILE A 70 0.99 -1.04 -21.45
N PHE A 71 2.08 -0.58 -22.06
CA PHE A 71 2.07 -0.31 -23.50
C PHE A 71 1.91 -1.59 -24.35
N PRO A 72 2.55 -2.72 -24.02
CA PRO A 72 2.33 -3.99 -24.72
C PRO A 72 0.91 -4.55 -24.49
N ALA A 73 0.35 -4.41 -23.27
CA ALA A 73 -1.03 -4.80 -23.00
C ALA A 73 -2.05 -3.96 -23.80
N ARG A 74 -1.72 -2.70 -24.07
CA ARG A 74 -2.52 -1.77 -24.91
C ARG A 74 -2.20 -1.83 -26.40
N GLN A 75 -1.27 -2.67 -26.83
CA GLN A 75 -0.81 -2.73 -28.23
C GLN A 75 -0.26 -1.38 -28.76
N TRP A 76 0.26 -0.53 -27.87
CA TRP A 76 0.88 0.76 -28.24
C TRP A 76 2.34 0.64 -28.66
N ILE A 77 2.90 -0.57 -28.54
CA ILE A 77 4.28 -0.88 -28.84
C ILE A 77 4.34 -1.64 -30.18
N PRO A 78 5.35 -1.38 -31.02
CA PRO A 78 5.49 -2.06 -32.30
C PRO A 78 5.77 -3.57 -32.13
N ASP A 79 5.27 -4.37 -33.08
CA ASP A 79 5.40 -5.83 -33.13
C ASP A 79 6.81 -6.36 -32.89
N TRP A 80 7.84 -5.70 -33.44
CA TRP A 80 9.23 -6.16 -33.28
C TRP A 80 9.66 -6.18 -31.81
N PHE A 81 9.07 -5.33 -30.97
CA PHE A 81 9.40 -5.29 -29.56
C PHE A 81 8.87 -6.54 -28.85
N VAL A 82 7.62 -6.95 -29.10
CA VAL A 82 7.01 -8.10 -28.42
C VAL A 82 7.38 -9.46 -29.05
N ARG A 83 7.95 -9.47 -30.25
CA ARG A 83 8.38 -10.72 -30.94
C ARG A 83 9.73 -11.27 -30.46
N THR A 84 10.54 -10.47 -29.76
CA THR A 84 11.87 -10.90 -29.32
C THR A 84 11.91 -11.16 -27.81
N THR A 85 12.66 -12.17 -27.39
CA THR A 85 12.93 -12.43 -25.96
C THR A 85 13.94 -11.43 -25.40
N VAL A 86 14.74 -10.78 -26.26
CA VAL A 86 15.74 -9.79 -25.87
C VAL A 86 15.09 -8.59 -25.19
N THR A 87 14.02 -8.03 -25.76
CA THR A 87 13.28 -6.91 -25.16
C THR A 87 12.62 -7.31 -23.84
N ALA A 88 12.07 -8.53 -23.75
CA ALA A 88 11.47 -9.05 -22.53
C ALA A 88 12.51 -9.14 -21.41
N ARG A 89 13.71 -9.63 -21.73
CA ARG A 89 14.85 -9.70 -20.81
C ARG A 89 15.36 -8.32 -20.39
N ILE A 90 15.39 -7.34 -21.30
CA ILE A 90 15.75 -5.95 -20.98
C ILE A 90 14.74 -5.34 -20.01
N VAL A 91 13.43 -5.53 -20.25
CA VAL A 91 12.37 -5.08 -19.34
C VAL A 91 12.53 -5.71 -17.96
N VAL A 92 12.73 -7.02 -17.90
CA VAL A 92 12.95 -7.75 -16.64
C VAL A 92 14.23 -7.28 -15.94
N PHE A 93 15.32 -7.04 -16.67
CA PHE A 93 16.55 -6.47 -16.11
C PHE A 93 16.27 -5.18 -15.34
N PHE A 94 15.64 -4.20 -15.99
CA PHE A 94 15.37 -2.89 -15.35
C PHE A 94 14.36 -3.01 -14.21
N HIS A 95 13.35 -3.86 -14.35
CA HIS A 95 12.36 -4.11 -13.31
C HIS A 95 12.99 -4.68 -12.03
N TRP A 96 13.94 -5.60 -12.19
CA TRP A 96 14.63 -6.27 -11.09
C TRP A 96 15.90 -5.55 -10.62
N SER A 97 16.45 -4.61 -11.38
CA SER A 97 17.53 -3.72 -10.95
C SER A 97 17.04 -2.50 -10.18
N SER A 98 15.94 -1.88 -10.62
CA SER A 98 15.46 -0.63 -10.03
C SER A 98 15.05 -0.79 -8.57
N ARG A 99 14.44 -1.93 -8.22
CA ARG A 99 14.00 -2.20 -6.86
C ARG A 99 15.15 -2.31 -5.85
N PRO A 100 16.16 -3.17 -6.04
CA PRO A 100 17.34 -3.20 -5.18
C PRO A 100 18.06 -1.86 -5.12
N LEU A 101 18.12 -1.12 -6.24
CA LEU A 101 18.71 0.21 -6.25
C LEU A 101 17.98 1.09 -5.23
N GLN A 102 16.64 1.10 -5.22
CA GLN A 102 15.87 1.85 -4.23
C GLN A 102 16.00 1.34 -2.80
N THR A 103 15.96 0.02 -2.58
CA THR A 103 16.15 -0.55 -1.24
C THR A 103 17.50 -0.13 -0.65
N HIS A 104 18.56 -0.16 -1.46
CA HIS A 104 19.89 0.21 -1.01
C HIS A 104 20.04 1.74 -0.86
N THR A 105 19.33 2.56 -1.62
CA THR A 105 19.18 4.01 -1.32
C THR A 105 18.68 4.17 0.11
N THR A 106 17.59 3.49 0.47
CA THR A 106 16.99 3.56 1.80
C THR A 106 17.94 3.07 2.90
N ILE A 107 18.65 1.96 2.68
CA ILE A 107 19.66 1.46 3.62
C ILE A 107 20.79 2.48 3.81
N LEU A 108 21.33 3.06 2.73
CA LEU A 108 22.40 4.04 2.81
C LEU A 108 21.94 5.33 3.52
N LEU A 109 20.70 5.78 3.29
CA LEU A 109 20.11 6.89 4.03
C LEU A 109 19.96 6.56 5.51
N ALA A 110 19.47 5.37 5.85
CA ALA A 110 19.35 4.92 7.23
C ALA A 110 20.72 4.85 7.92
N LEU A 111 21.73 4.26 7.26
CA LEU A 111 23.11 4.20 7.74
C LEU A 111 23.71 5.59 7.94
N ASN A 112 23.47 6.53 7.01
CA ASN A 112 23.92 7.91 7.15
C ASN A 112 23.37 8.54 8.44
N ARG A 113 22.06 8.39 8.69
CA ARG A 113 21.40 8.93 9.87
C ARG A 113 21.82 8.23 11.16
N VAL A 114 21.95 6.92 11.14
CA VAL A 114 22.44 6.13 12.29
C VAL A 114 23.87 6.54 12.63
N THR A 115 24.75 6.69 11.63
CA THR A 115 26.14 7.14 11.85
C THR A 115 26.19 8.54 12.46
N ALA A 116 25.33 9.46 11.99
CA ALA A 116 25.25 10.82 12.53
C ALA A 116 24.94 10.82 14.04
N VAL A 117 24.05 9.94 14.47
CA VAL A 117 23.58 9.89 15.86
C VAL A 117 24.46 9.01 16.76
N LEU A 118 24.98 7.89 16.26
CA LEU A 118 25.83 6.97 17.04
C LEU A 118 27.30 7.39 17.09
N SER A 119 27.79 8.07 16.07
CA SER A 119 29.22 8.37 15.92
C SER A 119 29.45 9.72 15.21
N PRO A 120 29.00 10.84 15.82
CA PRO A 120 29.07 12.16 15.19
C PRO A 120 30.50 12.56 14.77
N MET A 121 31.53 12.20 15.56
CA MET A 121 32.94 12.49 15.20
C MET A 121 33.41 11.75 13.94
N ARG A 122 32.87 10.55 13.67
CA ARG A 122 33.20 9.77 12.47
C ARG A 122 32.24 10.06 11.31
N TYR A 123 31.08 10.66 11.58
CA TYR A 123 30.10 10.98 10.57
C TYR A 123 30.71 11.84 9.47
N GLU A 124 31.36 12.95 9.83
CA GLU A 124 32.02 13.81 8.84
C GLU A 124 33.13 13.05 8.10
N GLN A 125 33.95 12.26 8.78
CA GLN A 125 35.04 11.50 8.13
C GLN A 125 34.53 10.49 7.08
N ILE A 126 33.43 9.79 7.37
CA ILE A 126 32.86 8.79 6.48
C ILE A 126 32.08 9.47 5.34
N TRP A 127 31.21 10.39 5.71
CA TRP A 127 30.16 10.89 4.83
C TRP A 127 30.53 12.21 4.13
N SER A 128 31.63 12.87 4.48
CA SER A 128 32.21 13.96 3.66
C SER A 128 33.24 13.47 2.64
N ASN A 129 33.73 12.23 2.78
CA ASN A 129 34.76 11.68 1.90
C ASN A 129 34.15 11.26 0.55
N PRO A 130 34.47 11.93 -0.56
CA PRO A 130 33.87 11.65 -1.86
C PRO A 130 34.20 10.25 -2.38
N ARG A 131 35.34 9.66 -1.97
CA ARG A 131 35.70 8.29 -2.35
C ARG A 131 34.81 7.26 -1.68
N LEU A 132 34.47 7.47 -0.41
CA LEU A 132 33.58 6.55 0.33
C LEU A 132 32.13 6.66 -0.15
N ILE A 133 31.65 7.89 -0.44
CA ILE A 133 30.33 8.09 -1.06
C ILE A 133 30.30 7.43 -2.44
N GLY A 134 31.34 7.65 -3.26
CA GLY A 134 31.46 7.03 -4.58
C GLY A 134 31.47 5.49 -4.49
N ALA A 135 32.15 4.93 -3.51
CA ALA A 135 32.14 3.49 -3.24
C ALA A 135 30.74 2.99 -2.83
N ALA A 136 30.03 3.72 -1.97
CA ALA A 136 28.67 3.38 -1.54
C ALA A 136 27.68 3.39 -2.72
N ILE A 137 27.75 4.41 -3.58
CA ILE A 137 26.93 4.50 -4.80
C ILE A 137 27.30 3.39 -5.79
N SER A 138 28.60 3.12 -5.97
CA SER A 138 29.06 2.05 -6.86
C SER A 138 28.58 0.68 -6.39
N TYR A 139 28.62 0.42 -5.08
CA TYR A 139 28.07 -0.78 -4.46
C TYR A 139 26.57 -0.92 -4.73
N GLN A 140 25.82 0.17 -4.53
CA GLN A 140 24.38 0.24 -4.77
C GLN A 140 24.02 -0.15 -6.23
N VAL A 141 24.70 0.47 -7.20
CA VAL A 141 24.49 0.25 -8.63
C VAL A 141 24.93 -1.16 -9.03
N LEU A 142 26.08 -1.63 -8.52
CA LEU A 142 26.59 -2.96 -8.84
C LEU A 142 25.65 -4.06 -8.35
N LEU A 143 25.15 -3.98 -7.11
CA LEU A 143 24.19 -4.97 -6.60
C LEU A 143 22.87 -4.97 -7.37
N ALA A 144 22.37 -3.78 -7.74
CA ALA A 144 21.21 -3.65 -8.60
C ALA A 144 21.43 -4.30 -9.98
N ALA A 145 22.59 -4.05 -10.60
CA ALA A 145 22.95 -4.63 -11.89
C ALA A 145 23.10 -6.17 -11.81
N VAL A 146 23.71 -6.69 -10.73
CA VAL A 146 23.83 -8.15 -10.51
C VAL A 146 22.44 -8.79 -10.37
N LYS A 147 21.55 -8.24 -9.54
CA LYS A 147 20.19 -8.79 -9.37
C LYS A 147 19.37 -8.72 -10.66
N GLY A 148 19.42 -7.60 -11.39
CA GLY A 148 18.77 -7.49 -12.68
C GLY A 148 19.37 -8.42 -13.73
N GLY A 149 20.69 -8.60 -13.74
CA GLY A 149 21.39 -9.52 -14.63
C GLY A 149 21.00 -10.98 -14.39
N LEU A 150 20.90 -11.38 -13.11
CA LEU A 150 20.38 -12.70 -12.73
C LEU A 150 18.94 -12.88 -13.22
N ALA A 151 18.08 -11.87 -13.04
CA ALA A 151 16.69 -11.94 -13.50
C ALA A 151 16.56 -11.94 -15.04
N ALA A 152 17.43 -11.22 -15.75
CA ALA A 152 17.49 -11.22 -17.20
C ALA A 152 17.96 -12.57 -17.78
N GLY A 153 18.68 -13.36 -16.97
CA GLY A 153 19.06 -14.74 -17.28
C GLY A 153 17.89 -15.73 -17.24
N PHE A 154 16.72 -15.33 -16.74
CA PHE A 154 15.54 -16.18 -16.77
C PHE A 154 15.04 -16.42 -18.21
N ASP A 155 14.28 -17.50 -18.36
CA ASP A 155 13.57 -17.79 -19.60
C ASP A 155 12.31 -16.92 -19.68
N VAL A 156 12.53 -15.68 -20.15
CA VAL A 156 11.50 -14.65 -20.25
C VAL A 156 10.97 -14.56 -21.67
N TYR A 157 9.65 -14.47 -21.84
CA TYR A 157 9.00 -14.40 -23.14
C TYR A 157 7.70 -13.58 -23.08
N TRP A 158 7.25 -13.07 -24.23
CA TRP A 158 5.96 -12.39 -24.34
C TRP A 158 4.85 -13.40 -24.63
N ILE A 159 3.74 -13.29 -23.91
CA ILE A 159 2.51 -14.07 -24.13
C ILE A 159 1.46 -13.14 -24.72
N HIS A 160 0.91 -13.52 -25.87
CA HIS A 160 -0.22 -12.84 -26.47
C HIS A 160 -1.52 -13.36 -25.86
N ASP A 161 -2.28 -12.48 -25.20
CA ASP A 161 -3.64 -12.80 -24.77
C ASP A 161 -4.59 -12.64 -25.95
N LYS A 162 -5.22 -13.75 -26.36
CA LYS A 162 -6.20 -13.74 -27.45
C LYS A 162 -7.48 -12.98 -27.11
N ALA A 163 -7.79 -12.80 -25.82
CA ALA A 163 -9.02 -12.13 -25.40
C ALA A 163 -8.94 -10.60 -25.55
N THR A 164 -7.81 -10.00 -25.15
CA THR A 164 -7.58 -8.55 -25.23
C THR A 164 -6.75 -8.14 -26.45
N GLY A 165 -6.04 -9.09 -27.08
CA GLY A 165 -4.98 -8.84 -28.05
C GLY A 165 -3.71 -8.24 -27.44
N GLY A 166 -3.66 -8.08 -26.12
CA GLY A 166 -2.52 -7.52 -25.40
C GLY A 166 -1.36 -8.50 -25.26
N TRP A 167 -0.17 -7.97 -25.05
CA TRP A 167 1.04 -8.76 -24.78
C TRP A 167 1.50 -8.60 -23.33
N TYR A 168 1.83 -9.73 -22.69
CA TYR A 168 2.26 -9.79 -21.29
C TYR A 168 3.57 -10.55 -21.19
N ASN A 169 4.60 -9.96 -20.60
CA ASN A 169 5.90 -10.58 -20.41
C ASN A 169 5.89 -11.55 -19.20
N MET A 170 6.22 -12.81 -19.45
CA MET A 170 6.18 -13.87 -18.47
C MET A 170 7.53 -14.53 -18.28
N VAL A 171 7.75 -14.98 -17.04
CA VAL A 171 8.92 -15.76 -16.66
C VAL A 171 8.54 -17.23 -16.68
N TYR A 172 9.24 -18.04 -17.47
CA TYR A 172 9.00 -19.49 -17.50
C TYR A 172 9.43 -20.11 -16.16
N GLU A 173 8.51 -20.81 -15.53
CA GLU A 173 8.73 -21.50 -14.27
C GLU A 173 9.59 -22.75 -14.46
N ARG A 174 10.90 -22.63 -14.22
CA ARG A 174 11.80 -23.76 -13.95
C ARG A 174 12.11 -23.83 -12.45
N ASP A 175 12.48 -25.00 -11.96
CA ASP A 175 12.88 -25.17 -10.55
C ASP A 175 14.01 -24.22 -10.15
N TYR A 176 14.98 -24.01 -11.06
CA TYR A 176 16.03 -23.03 -10.88
C TYR A 176 15.48 -21.60 -10.71
N THR A 177 14.57 -21.17 -11.58
CA THR A 177 13.95 -19.84 -11.51
C THR A 177 13.19 -19.65 -10.20
N LYS A 178 12.45 -20.66 -9.75
CA LYS A 178 11.75 -20.65 -8.46
C LYS A 178 12.74 -20.52 -7.30
N ALA A 179 13.84 -21.26 -7.33
CA ALA A 179 14.88 -21.17 -6.30
C ALA A 179 15.53 -19.78 -6.26
N VAL A 180 15.85 -19.20 -7.43
CA VAL A 180 16.43 -17.84 -7.50
C VAL A 180 15.43 -16.79 -7.02
N LEU A 181 14.17 -16.87 -7.46
CA LEU A 181 13.11 -15.96 -7.00
C LEU A 181 12.89 -16.06 -5.49
N ALA A 182 12.86 -17.28 -4.93
CA ALA A 182 12.76 -17.48 -3.49
C ALA A 182 13.95 -16.86 -2.74
N GLY A 183 15.17 -17.04 -3.25
CA GLY A 183 16.38 -16.43 -2.69
C GLY A 183 16.35 -14.90 -2.73
N LEU A 184 15.98 -14.31 -3.87
CA LEU A 184 15.81 -12.85 -4.02
C LEU A 184 14.72 -12.31 -3.09
N SER A 185 13.68 -13.10 -2.86
CA SER A 185 12.60 -12.73 -1.94
C SER A 185 13.04 -12.78 -0.49
N ALA A 186 13.73 -13.83 -0.06
CA ALA A 186 14.31 -13.91 1.28
C ALA A 186 15.26 -12.73 1.53
N LEU A 187 16.10 -12.40 0.53
CA LEU A 187 16.99 -11.25 0.61
C LEU A 187 16.23 -9.93 0.76
N THR A 188 15.13 -9.74 0.03
CA THR A 188 14.26 -8.54 0.16
C THR A 188 13.70 -8.40 1.57
N VAL A 189 13.30 -9.52 2.20
CA VAL A 189 12.83 -9.53 3.60
C VAL A 189 13.95 -9.13 4.55
N VAL A 190 15.16 -9.70 4.38
CA VAL A 190 16.33 -9.34 5.19
C VAL A 190 16.68 -7.85 5.06
N GLU A 191 16.67 -7.32 3.84
CA GLU A 191 16.91 -5.89 3.57
C GLU A 191 15.85 -5.02 4.26
N THR A 192 14.57 -5.41 4.21
CA THR A 192 13.47 -4.68 4.87
C THR A 192 13.64 -4.71 6.40
N LEU A 193 13.98 -5.86 6.98
CA LEU A 193 14.26 -5.99 8.41
C LEU A 193 15.47 -5.13 8.83
N LEU A 194 16.52 -5.09 8.00
CA LEU A 194 17.67 -4.23 8.24
C LEU A 194 17.27 -2.75 8.28
N ILE A 195 16.45 -2.28 7.33
CA ILE A 195 15.93 -0.90 7.33
C ILE A 195 15.17 -0.61 8.62
N ILE A 196 14.28 -1.51 9.05
CA ILE A 196 13.50 -1.39 10.29
C ILE A 196 14.44 -1.28 11.50
N ILE A 197 15.44 -2.17 11.59
CA ILE A 197 16.40 -2.19 12.70
C ILE A 197 17.21 -0.88 12.73
N LEU A 198 17.72 -0.43 11.59
CA LEU A 198 18.50 0.81 11.51
C LEU A 198 17.68 2.02 11.97
N TYR A 199 16.43 2.16 11.51
CA TYR A 199 15.58 3.25 11.96
C TYR A 199 15.11 3.11 13.41
N ALA A 200 14.90 1.89 13.91
CA ALA A 200 14.63 1.65 15.31
C ALA A 200 15.80 2.10 16.20
N ILE A 201 17.05 1.77 15.81
CA ILE A 201 18.27 2.23 16.50
C ILE A 201 18.36 3.76 16.46
N HIS A 202 18.13 4.37 15.29
CA HIS A 202 18.14 5.82 15.13
C HIS A 202 17.12 6.50 16.06
N LEU A 203 15.87 6.02 16.07
CA LEU A 203 14.80 6.52 16.93
C LEU A 203 15.09 6.33 18.42
N TRP A 204 15.58 5.15 18.80
CA TRP A 204 15.94 4.84 20.18
C TRP A 204 17.03 5.79 20.69
N LYS A 205 18.09 5.97 19.90
CA LYS A 205 19.21 6.84 20.28
C LYS A 205 18.80 8.32 20.29
N LEU A 206 17.99 8.76 19.33
CA LEU A 206 17.40 10.11 19.35
C LEU A 206 16.57 10.35 20.63
N ARG A 207 15.76 9.38 21.06
CA ARG A 207 15.00 9.47 22.31
C ARG A 207 15.89 9.51 23.54
N ALA A 208 16.91 8.64 23.59
CA ALA A 208 17.87 8.62 24.69
C ALA A 208 18.65 9.94 24.79
N ASN A 209 18.97 10.54 23.65
CA ASN A 209 19.71 11.80 23.56
C ASN A 209 18.83 13.05 23.68
N ARG A 210 17.50 12.96 23.84
CA ARG A 210 16.64 14.15 24.09
C ARG A 210 16.95 14.90 25.38
N LYS A 211 17.79 14.34 26.25
CA LYS A 211 18.37 15.02 27.41
C LYS A 211 19.55 15.93 27.06
N PHE A 212 20.13 15.81 25.86
CA PHE A 212 21.13 16.74 25.36
C PHE A 212 20.45 17.98 24.80
N THR A 213 20.95 19.13 25.24
CA THR A 213 20.60 20.50 24.82
C THR A 213 20.16 20.55 23.36
N LEU A 214 18.87 20.86 23.14
CA LEU A 214 18.37 21.18 21.81
C LEU A 214 19.24 22.29 21.23
N PRO A 215 19.67 22.19 19.94
CA PRO A 215 20.30 23.32 19.29
C PRO A 215 19.37 24.53 19.37
N ASP A 216 19.90 25.72 19.69
CA ASP A 216 19.10 26.96 19.71
C ASP A 216 18.44 27.26 18.34
N ASP A 217 18.90 26.62 17.26
CA ASP A 217 18.33 26.74 15.92
C ASP A 217 17.06 25.88 15.73
N ILE A 218 15.91 26.54 15.92
CA ILE A 218 14.57 26.01 15.63
C ILE A 218 14.45 25.42 14.22
N ASN A 219 15.17 25.96 13.21
CA ASN A 219 15.08 25.48 11.84
C ASN A 219 15.76 24.12 11.66
N ALA A 220 16.90 23.90 12.32
CA ALA A 220 17.60 22.61 12.31
C ALA A 220 16.71 21.50 12.90
N ILE A 221 16.06 21.77 14.03
CA ILE A 221 15.13 20.83 14.68
C ILE A 221 13.95 20.49 13.77
N LYS A 222 13.35 21.50 13.12
CA LYS A 222 12.24 21.29 12.18
C LYS A 222 12.68 20.43 10.98
N GLN A 223 13.87 20.69 10.45
CA GLN A 223 14.41 19.92 9.32
C GLN A 223 14.66 18.47 9.71
N GLU A 224 15.29 18.23 10.85
CA GLU A 224 15.56 16.87 11.35
C GLU A 224 14.28 16.08 11.62
N ARG A 225 13.27 16.72 12.21
CA ARG A 225 11.94 16.12 12.41
C ARG A 225 11.27 15.76 11.08
N SER A 226 11.38 16.62 10.07
CA SER A 226 10.79 16.36 8.76
C SER A 226 11.47 15.18 8.06
N LEU A 227 12.79 15.10 8.15
CA LEU A 227 13.57 13.96 7.63
C LEU A 227 13.26 12.66 8.36
N LEU A 228 12.96 12.72 9.66
CA LEU A 228 12.49 11.56 10.41
C LEU A 228 11.13 11.07 9.92
N TYR A 229 10.19 11.99 9.64
CA TYR A 229 8.90 11.61 9.05
C TYR A 229 9.05 11.00 7.66
N LEU A 230 9.90 11.57 6.82
CA LEU A 230 10.25 10.98 5.52
C LEU A 230 10.75 9.54 5.68
N ALA A 231 11.69 9.31 6.60
CA ALA A 231 12.23 7.99 6.88
C ALA A 231 11.17 6.98 7.34
N LEU A 232 10.26 7.40 8.23
CA LEU A 232 9.15 6.56 8.69
C LEU A 232 8.22 6.16 7.54
N TRP A 233 7.87 7.12 6.67
CA TRP A 233 7.03 6.85 5.51
C TRP A 233 7.70 5.94 4.49
N ILE A 234 8.99 6.14 4.20
CA ILE A 234 9.74 5.25 3.32
C ILE A 234 9.77 3.84 3.92
N THR A 235 10.08 3.69 5.22
CA THR A 235 10.07 2.39 5.90
C THR A 235 8.70 1.72 5.84
N PHE A 236 7.62 2.49 5.98
CA PHE A 236 6.25 1.99 5.85
C PHE A 236 5.96 1.47 4.43
N LEU A 237 6.36 2.21 3.39
CA LEU A 237 6.22 1.78 2.00
C LEU A 237 7.04 0.53 1.69
N GLU A 238 8.22 0.38 2.28
CA GLU A 238 9.07 -0.80 2.19
C GLU A 238 8.39 -2.04 2.80
N ILE A 239 7.77 -1.89 3.98
CA ILE A 239 7.01 -2.97 4.63
C ILE A 239 5.81 -3.39 3.79
N ILE A 240 5.01 -2.44 3.28
CA ILE A 240 3.88 -2.75 2.40
C ILE A 240 4.37 -3.51 1.17
N PHE A 241 5.44 -3.03 0.53
CA PHE A 241 6.02 -3.68 -0.62
C PHE A 241 6.44 -5.12 -0.30
N ALA A 242 7.15 -5.34 0.82
CA ALA A 242 7.60 -6.66 1.25
C ALA A 242 6.42 -7.61 1.51
N ILE A 243 5.35 -7.14 2.15
CA ILE A 243 4.14 -7.94 2.40
C ILE A 243 3.47 -8.36 1.09
N ILE A 244 3.25 -7.41 0.17
CA ILE A 244 2.67 -7.69 -1.15
C ILE A 244 3.54 -8.69 -1.91
N PHE A 245 4.86 -8.51 -1.84
CA PHE A 245 5.82 -9.37 -2.51
C PHE A 245 5.82 -10.80 -1.96
N ILE A 246 5.86 -10.96 -0.63
CA ILE A 246 5.78 -12.28 0.01
C ILE A 246 4.47 -12.96 -0.37
N TYR A 247 3.37 -12.20 -0.35
CA TYR A 247 2.07 -12.76 -0.67
C TYR A 247 2.04 -13.31 -2.09
N ILE A 248 2.41 -12.49 -3.08
CA ILE A 248 2.32 -12.85 -4.51
C ILE A 248 3.17 -14.10 -4.79
N TRP A 249 4.38 -14.17 -4.25
CA TRP A 249 5.33 -15.22 -4.64
C TRP A 249 5.34 -16.46 -3.74
N PHE A 250 4.95 -16.35 -2.47
CA PHE A 250 4.95 -17.49 -1.55
C PHE A 250 3.57 -17.99 -1.15
N ILE A 251 2.58 -17.11 -1.03
CA ILE A 251 1.27 -17.48 -0.48
C ILE A 251 0.31 -17.90 -1.58
N ASP A 252 0.18 -17.10 -2.65
CA ASP A 252 -0.71 -17.44 -3.78
C ASP A 252 0.10 -17.88 -5.00
N GLN A 253 0.68 -19.08 -4.93
CA GLN A 253 1.37 -19.70 -6.07
C GLN A 253 0.46 -19.93 -7.30
N ASN A 254 -0.87 -19.76 -7.17
CA ASN A 254 -1.79 -19.82 -8.30
C ASN A 254 -1.98 -18.46 -8.98
N PHE A 255 -1.36 -17.40 -8.46
CA PHE A 255 -1.45 -16.05 -9.00
C PHE A 255 -0.86 -15.99 -10.42
N ASP A 256 0.19 -16.79 -10.68
CA ASP A 256 0.87 -16.89 -11.98
C ASP A 256 0.06 -17.59 -13.09
N GLN A 257 -1.14 -18.12 -12.77
CA GLN A 257 -2.00 -18.77 -13.78
C GLN A 257 -2.71 -17.78 -14.70
N ASP A 258 -2.87 -16.51 -14.30
CA ASP A 258 -3.50 -15.47 -15.13
C ASP A 258 -2.52 -14.30 -15.33
N PRO A 259 -1.96 -14.14 -16.55
CA PRO A 259 -0.96 -13.12 -16.81
C PRO A 259 -1.43 -11.70 -16.53
N ARG A 260 -2.72 -11.45 -16.73
CA ARG A 260 -3.31 -10.13 -16.53
C ARG A 260 -3.31 -9.76 -15.05
N LEU A 261 -3.68 -10.70 -14.19
CA LEU A 261 -3.74 -10.48 -12.75
C LEU A 261 -2.36 -10.25 -12.14
N SER A 262 -1.36 -11.04 -12.58
CA SER A 262 0.04 -10.82 -12.22
C SER A 262 0.51 -9.43 -12.63
N TYR A 263 0.16 -8.98 -13.83
CA TYR A 263 0.54 -7.67 -14.36
C TYR A 263 -0.10 -6.52 -13.58
N ILE A 264 -1.40 -6.59 -13.34
CA ILE A 264 -2.14 -5.59 -12.55
C ILE A 264 -1.48 -5.39 -11.19
N ALA A 265 -1.15 -6.47 -10.48
CA ALA A 265 -0.50 -6.36 -9.17
C ALA A 265 0.92 -5.81 -9.26
N ILE A 266 1.70 -6.19 -10.27
CA ILE A 266 3.04 -5.63 -10.48
C ILE A 266 2.94 -4.12 -10.78
N ILE A 267 2.03 -3.69 -11.67
CA ILE A 267 1.81 -2.29 -12.03
C ILE A 267 1.41 -1.47 -10.80
N LEU A 268 0.44 -1.93 -10.02
CA LEU A 268 0.01 -1.25 -8.80
C LEU A 268 1.15 -1.15 -7.79
N LYS A 269 1.82 -2.27 -7.51
CA LYS A 269 2.93 -2.34 -6.55
C LYS A 269 4.05 -1.38 -6.91
N TYR A 270 4.48 -1.37 -8.18
CA TYR A 270 5.57 -0.51 -8.62
C TYR A 270 5.12 0.96 -8.69
N ASN A 271 4.03 1.29 -9.40
CA ASN A 271 3.65 2.68 -9.57
C ASN A 271 3.31 3.37 -8.24
N ILE A 272 2.70 2.67 -7.27
CA ILE A 272 2.44 3.25 -5.95
C ILE A 272 3.75 3.45 -5.20
N HIS A 273 4.62 2.44 -5.16
CA HIS A 273 5.86 2.53 -4.38
C HIS A 273 6.82 3.59 -4.92
N PHE A 274 7.15 3.52 -6.22
CA PHE A 274 8.09 4.44 -6.88
C PHE A 274 7.45 5.82 -7.10
N GLY A 275 6.16 5.87 -7.42
CA GLY A 275 5.45 7.13 -7.63
C GLY A 275 5.25 7.93 -6.34
N ALA A 276 5.13 7.30 -5.17
CA ALA A 276 4.91 8.01 -3.89
C ALA A 276 6.18 8.71 -3.37
N GLN A 277 7.37 8.20 -3.66
CA GLN A 277 8.63 8.72 -3.10
C GLN A 277 8.94 10.18 -3.45
N PRO A 278 8.84 10.64 -4.71
CA PRO A 278 9.04 12.05 -5.04
C PRO A 278 8.08 12.97 -4.28
N PHE A 279 6.84 12.56 -4.04
CA PHE A 279 5.90 13.35 -3.23
C PHE A 279 6.33 13.42 -1.78
N LEU A 280 6.79 12.33 -1.18
CA LEU A 280 7.30 12.34 0.19
C LEU A 280 8.52 13.27 0.30
N LEU A 281 9.43 13.24 -0.68
CA LEU A 281 10.58 14.15 -0.74
C LEU A 281 10.12 15.60 -0.88
N LEU A 282 9.13 15.86 -1.73
CA LEU A 282 8.55 17.19 -1.87
C LEU A 282 7.93 17.66 -0.55
N ILE A 283 7.14 16.82 0.13
CA ILE A 283 6.44 17.19 1.38
C ILE A 283 7.44 17.47 2.51
N PHE A 284 8.39 16.56 2.71
CA PHE A 284 9.26 16.56 3.90
C PHE A 284 10.63 17.21 3.68
N CYS A 285 11.12 17.36 2.44
CA CYS A 285 12.42 17.98 2.18
C CYS A 285 12.29 19.44 1.75
N ARG A 286 12.48 20.37 2.70
CA ARG A 286 12.42 21.83 2.44
C ARG A 286 13.41 22.27 1.35
N THR A 287 14.61 21.68 1.34
CA THR A 287 15.66 21.99 0.36
C THR A 287 15.19 21.69 -1.07
N VAL A 288 14.60 20.51 -1.26
CA VAL A 288 14.05 20.08 -2.56
C VAL A 288 12.94 21.02 -3.00
N ARG A 289 11.99 21.35 -2.12
CA ARG A 289 10.93 22.33 -2.42
C ARG A 289 11.48 23.68 -2.83
N LYS A 290 12.43 24.21 -2.07
CA LYS A 290 13.03 25.52 -2.36
C LYS A 290 13.71 25.51 -3.74
N GLY A 291 14.46 24.45 -4.04
CA GLY A 291 15.15 24.33 -5.33
C GLY A 291 14.18 24.18 -6.51
N ILE A 292 13.11 23.40 -6.36
CA ILE A 292 12.05 23.29 -7.38
C ILE A 292 11.33 24.64 -7.55
N GLY A 293 11.05 25.36 -6.47
CA GLY A 293 10.47 26.70 -6.53
C GLY A 293 11.31 27.69 -7.33
N MET A 294 12.62 27.72 -7.06
CA MET A 294 13.56 28.52 -7.83
C MET A 294 13.59 28.13 -9.31
N MET A 295 13.55 26.83 -9.62
CA MET A 295 13.52 26.34 -11.00
C MET A 295 12.28 26.82 -11.76
N ILE A 296 11.16 27.04 -11.06
CA ILE A 296 9.90 27.54 -11.62
C ILE A 296 9.85 29.09 -11.60
N GLY A 297 10.92 29.76 -11.15
CA GLY A 297 10.97 31.22 -11.06
C GLY A 297 10.20 31.80 -9.87
N LYS A 298 9.85 30.97 -8.88
CA LYS A 298 9.28 31.41 -7.61
C LYS A 298 10.39 31.48 -6.56
N ASP A 299 10.88 32.69 -6.32
CA ASP A 299 11.97 32.97 -5.37
C ASP A 299 11.52 32.88 -3.90
N ASP A 300 10.23 32.66 -3.67
CA ASP A 300 9.69 32.64 -2.32
C ASP A 300 10.02 31.32 -1.62
N SER A 301 10.69 31.43 -0.48
CA SER A 301 10.97 30.32 0.45
C SER A 301 9.70 29.61 0.97
N ARG A 302 8.53 30.16 0.63
CA ARG A 302 7.19 29.61 0.79
C ARG A 302 6.69 28.86 -0.45
N PHE A 303 7.58 28.38 -1.32
CA PHE A 303 7.19 27.43 -2.38
C PHE A 303 6.50 26.24 -1.74
N SER A 304 5.19 26.29 -1.77
CA SER A 304 4.31 25.29 -1.24
C SER A 304 3.83 24.47 -2.41
N ILE A 305 3.81 23.15 -2.25
CA ILE A 305 3.42 22.14 -3.25
C ILE A 305 2.14 22.54 -3.99
N MET A 306 1.27 23.23 -3.26
CA MET A 306 0.17 24.13 -3.63
C MET A 306 0.26 24.95 -4.92
N THR A 307 1.47 25.20 -5.43
CA THR A 307 1.67 26.03 -6.62
C THR A 307 1.95 25.22 -7.89
N LEU A 308 2.26 23.93 -7.78
CA LEU A 308 2.44 23.00 -8.90
C LEU A 308 1.17 22.18 -9.19
N LEU A 309 0.41 21.89 -8.13
CA LEU A 309 -0.97 21.43 -8.17
C LEU A 309 -1.74 22.51 -7.40
N PRO A 310 -2.93 22.98 -7.82
CA PRO A 310 -3.70 24.02 -7.11
C PRO A 310 -4.27 23.45 -5.80
N LEU A 311 -3.40 23.01 -4.91
CA LEU A 311 -3.65 22.25 -3.70
C LEU A 311 -3.01 22.98 -2.54
N ASN A 312 -3.59 24.13 -2.18
CA ASN A 312 -3.21 25.17 -1.21
C ASN A 312 -3.11 24.76 0.27
N SER A 313 -3.08 23.46 0.61
CA SER A 313 -2.91 22.98 2.00
C SER A 313 -2.44 21.51 2.04
N LEU A 314 -1.88 21.04 3.18
CA LEU A 314 -1.69 19.59 3.40
C LEU A 314 -3.04 18.86 3.32
N GLU A 315 -4.06 19.54 3.83
CA GLU A 315 -5.47 19.22 3.70
C GLU A 315 -5.88 19.04 2.23
N ASP A 316 -5.34 19.84 1.31
CA ASP A 316 -5.66 19.74 -0.11
C ASP A 316 -5.09 18.48 -0.77
N ILE A 317 -3.85 18.11 -0.44
CA ILE A 317 -3.21 16.87 -0.91
C ILE A 317 -3.98 15.66 -0.40
N ILE A 318 -4.41 15.71 0.86
CA ILE A 318 -5.17 14.63 1.49
C ILE A 318 -6.58 14.54 0.92
N HIS A 319 -7.25 15.66 0.70
CA HIS A 319 -8.53 15.72 0.01
C HIS A 319 -8.43 15.22 -1.42
N PHE A 320 -7.36 15.57 -2.15
CA PHE A 320 -7.12 15.06 -3.50
C PHE A 320 -6.88 13.54 -3.49
N THR A 321 -6.12 13.05 -2.52
CA THR A 321 -5.87 11.60 -2.34
C THR A 321 -7.17 10.87 -1.98
N ALA A 322 -7.98 11.43 -1.08
CA ALA A 322 -9.30 10.92 -0.72
C ALA A 322 -10.25 10.89 -1.92
N LEU A 323 -10.24 11.94 -2.73
CA LEU A 323 -11.03 12.06 -3.96
C LEU A 323 -10.60 11.03 -5.03
N ILE A 324 -9.32 10.68 -5.12
CA ILE A 324 -8.82 9.63 -6.00
C ILE A 324 -9.14 8.23 -5.46
N CYS A 325 -9.04 8.03 -4.13
CA CYS A 325 -9.37 6.76 -3.50
C CYS A 325 -10.87 6.47 -3.59
N MET A 326 -11.73 7.48 -3.50
CA MET A 326 -13.19 7.35 -3.53
C MET A 326 -13.73 6.50 -4.70
N PRO A 327 -13.46 6.80 -5.98
CA PRO A 327 -13.96 6.01 -7.10
C PRO A 327 -13.41 4.58 -7.07
N VAL A 328 -12.19 4.36 -6.57
CA VAL A 328 -11.61 3.02 -6.43
C VAL A 328 -12.39 2.22 -5.37
N THR A 329 -12.60 2.76 -4.19
CA THR A 329 -13.32 2.08 -3.10
C THR A 329 -14.77 1.79 -3.46
N VAL A 330 -15.46 2.78 -4.02
CA VAL A 330 -16.86 2.64 -4.45
C VAL A 330 -16.97 1.61 -5.57
N SER A 331 -16.05 1.60 -6.54
CA SER A 331 -16.03 0.59 -7.60
C SER A 331 -15.77 -0.81 -7.03
N LEU A 332 -14.81 -0.97 -6.11
CA LEU A 332 -14.52 -2.25 -5.48
C LEU A 332 -15.71 -2.78 -4.66
N ALA A 333 -16.41 -1.90 -3.94
CA ALA A 333 -17.58 -2.27 -3.17
C ALA A 333 -18.77 -2.64 -4.07
N ILE A 334 -19.04 -1.87 -5.13
CA ILE A 334 -20.08 -2.19 -6.12
C ILE A 334 -19.76 -3.52 -6.80
N ILE A 335 -18.52 -3.73 -7.22
CA ILE A 335 -18.07 -5.01 -7.80
C ILE A 335 -18.31 -6.14 -6.81
N ALA A 336 -17.91 -5.99 -5.55
CA ALA A 336 -18.15 -7.00 -4.52
C ALA A 336 -19.65 -7.32 -4.40
N VAL A 337 -20.51 -6.31 -4.27
CA VAL A 337 -21.97 -6.47 -4.13
C VAL A 337 -22.63 -7.10 -5.37
N LEU A 338 -22.27 -6.66 -6.58
CA LEU A 338 -22.82 -7.17 -7.83
C LEU A 338 -22.39 -8.61 -8.11
N VAL A 339 -21.13 -8.91 -7.83
CA VAL A 339 -20.60 -10.28 -7.88
C VAL A 339 -21.35 -11.13 -6.86
N TRP A 340 -21.66 -10.59 -5.69
CA TRP A 340 -22.46 -11.27 -4.68
C TRP A 340 -23.87 -11.63 -5.14
N GLY A 341 -24.60 -10.64 -5.66
CA GLY A 341 -25.97 -10.80 -6.13
C GLY A 341 -26.09 -11.82 -7.27
N LYS A 342 -25.01 -12.06 -8.02
CA LYS A 342 -24.98 -13.05 -9.11
C LYS A 342 -24.52 -14.46 -8.68
N ILE A 343 -23.68 -14.60 -7.65
CA ILE A 343 -23.09 -15.90 -7.27
C ILE A 343 -24.02 -16.74 -6.39
N LEU A 344 -24.86 -16.11 -5.57
CA LEU A 344 -25.63 -16.82 -4.54
C LEU A 344 -27.14 -16.71 -4.78
N PRO A 345 -27.73 -17.53 -5.66
CA PRO A 345 -29.18 -17.71 -5.67
C PRO A 345 -29.70 -18.42 -4.40
N GLN A 346 -28.82 -18.87 -3.47
CA GLN A 346 -29.23 -19.36 -2.16
C GLN A 346 -28.50 -18.66 -1.00
N PRO A 347 -29.21 -17.97 -0.09
CA PRO A 347 -28.66 -17.08 0.93
C PRO A 347 -28.14 -17.79 2.20
N ARG A 348 -27.67 -19.05 2.11
CA ARG A 348 -27.48 -19.89 3.32
C ARG A 348 -26.24 -19.60 4.17
N ASN A 349 -25.26 -18.83 3.69
CA ASN A 349 -24.02 -18.63 4.44
C ASN A 349 -23.90 -17.19 4.97
N ALA A 350 -24.22 -17.03 6.25
CA ALA A 350 -24.27 -15.75 6.96
C ALA A 350 -22.96 -14.95 6.95
N ILE A 351 -21.79 -15.61 6.83
CA ILE A 351 -20.50 -14.90 6.72
C ILE A 351 -20.48 -13.95 5.54
N TYR A 352 -21.02 -14.41 4.42
CA TYR A 352 -20.99 -13.65 3.20
C TYR A 352 -21.92 -12.44 3.25
N TRP A 353 -23.08 -12.58 3.91
CA TRP A 353 -23.96 -11.46 4.23
C TRP A 353 -23.28 -10.43 5.12
N VAL A 354 -22.60 -10.90 6.17
CA VAL A 354 -21.84 -10.04 7.07
C VAL A 354 -20.75 -9.28 6.29
N CYS A 355 -19.96 -9.94 5.45
CA CYS A 355 -18.98 -9.27 4.59
C CYS A 355 -19.60 -8.26 3.61
N ALA A 356 -20.72 -8.60 2.97
CA ALA A 356 -21.40 -7.71 2.03
C ALA A 356 -21.91 -6.44 2.73
N VAL A 357 -22.49 -6.59 3.92
CA VAL A 357 -22.91 -5.47 4.78
C VAL A 357 -21.71 -4.59 5.15
N GLY A 358 -20.56 -5.20 5.50
CA GLY A 358 -19.30 -4.47 5.71
C GLY A 358 -18.86 -3.64 4.51
N CYS A 359 -18.82 -4.24 3.31
CA CYS A 359 -18.45 -3.52 2.09
C CYS A 359 -19.43 -2.41 1.70
N CYS A 360 -20.73 -2.60 1.95
CA CYS A 360 -21.71 -1.53 1.80
C CYS A 360 -21.43 -0.38 2.78
N ALA A 361 -21.14 -0.70 4.04
CA ALA A 361 -20.76 0.29 5.04
C ALA A 361 -19.46 1.01 4.64
N ASP A 362 -18.47 0.31 4.11
CA ASP A 362 -17.22 0.90 3.58
C ASP A 362 -17.49 1.90 2.45
N ALA A 363 -18.33 1.51 1.47
CA ALA A 363 -18.69 2.38 0.35
C ALA A 363 -19.43 3.63 0.81
N ILE A 364 -20.42 3.45 1.70
CA ILE A 364 -21.20 4.54 2.27
C ILE A 364 -20.28 5.45 3.09
N THR A 365 -19.35 4.90 3.88
CA THR A 365 -18.40 5.67 4.68
C THR A 365 -17.48 6.52 3.81
N VAL A 366 -16.95 5.95 2.72
CA VAL A 366 -16.09 6.70 1.79
C VAL A 366 -16.89 7.77 1.05
N LEU A 367 -18.11 7.47 0.62
CA LEU A 367 -19.00 8.46 0.02
C LEU A 367 -19.34 9.58 1.01
N ASP A 368 -19.72 9.23 2.23
CA ASP A 368 -20.10 10.18 3.28
C ASP A 368 -18.93 11.06 3.71
N ILE A 369 -17.73 10.51 3.82
CA ILE A 369 -16.52 11.29 4.13
C ILE A 369 -16.20 12.27 3.01
N ASN A 370 -16.27 11.83 1.75
CA ASN A 370 -15.95 12.70 0.63
C ASN A 370 -17.06 13.73 0.39
N VAL A 371 -18.33 13.31 0.35
CA VAL A 371 -19.49 14.17 0.07
C VAL A 371 -19.88 15.04 1.26
N GLY A 372 -19.92 14.48 2.46
CA GLY A 372 -20.36 15.16 3.69
C GLY A 372 -19.24 15.90 4.41
N GLY A 373 -17.98 15.57 4.12
CA GLY A 373 -16.81 16.20 4.74
C GLY A 373 -15.92 16.96 3.76
N VAL A 374 -15.38 16.28 2.75
CA VAL A 374 -14.37 16.86 1.84
C VAL A 374 -14.97 17.93 0.91
N LEU A 375 -16.13 17.69 0.29
CA LEU A 375 -16.76 18.68 -0.60
C LEU A 375 -17.16 19.98 0.14
N PRO A 376 -17.81 19.93 1.34
CA PRO A 376 -18.12 21.13 2.12
C PRO A 376 -16.87 21.85 2.60
N ALA A 377 -15.85 21.13 3.08
CA ALA A 377 -14.58 21.74 3.51
C ALA A 377 -13.88 22.52 2.38
N ARG A 378 -14.16 22.16 1.12
CA ARG A 378 -13.65 22.86 -0.08
C ARG A 378 -14.56 23.99 -0.58
N GLY A 379 -15.72 24.19 0.04
CA GLY A 379 -16.74 25.13 -0.46
C GLY A 379 -17.32 24.71 -1.81
N TRP A 380 -17.29 23.41 -2.13
CA TRP A 380 -17.87 22.85 -3.36
C TRP A 380 -19.35 22.49 -3.20
N MET A 381 -19.89 22.59 -1.99
CA MET A 381 -21.32 22.49 -1.74
C MET A 381 -21.99 23.88 -1.80
N PRO A 382 -23.30 23.95 -2.12
CA PRO A 382 -24.07 25.19 -2.03
C PRO A 382 -24.02 25.80 -0.61
N LYS A 383 -24.07 27.13 -0.49
CA LYS A 383 -23.97 27.85 0.80
C LYS A 383 -25.07 27.45 1.79
N GLU A 384 -26.20 26.97 1.29
CA GLU A 384 -27.31 26.43 2.08
C GLU A 384 -26.89 25.19 2.90
N TYR A 385 -25.86 24.47 2.45
CA TYR A 385 -25.27 23.34 3.17
C TYR A 385 -24.50 23.80 4.42
N ASP A 386 -23.81 24.94 4.35
CA ASP A 386 -22.97 25.47 5.45
C ASP A 386 -23.81 26.04 6.60
N HIS A 387 -25.03 26.50 6.30
CA HIS A 387 -25.93 27.12 7.29
C HIS A 387 -26.94 26.12 7.89
N SER A 388 -27.07 24.93 7.31
CA SER A 388 -27.98 23.90 7.80
C SER A 388 -27.26 22.95 8.74
N THR A 389 -27.84 22.71 9.92
CA THR A 389 -27.31 21.71 10.85
C THR A 389 -27.63 20.29 10.38
N LEU A 390 -28.68 20.11 9.57
CA LEU A 390 -29.18 18.80 9.15
C LEU A 390 -28.13 17.98 8.37
N PRO A 391 -27.42 18.51 7.36
CA PRO A 391 -26.38 17.76 6.67
C PRO A 391 -25.22 17.34 7.56
N SER A 392 -24.81 18.17 8.53
CA SER A 392 -23.77 17.78 9.49
C SER A 392 -24.24 16.65 10.42
N HIS A 393 -25.50 16.66 10.86
CA HIS A 393 -26.07 15.55 11.63
C HIS A 393 -26.16 14.27 10.81
N ILE A 394 -26.55 14.38 9.53
CA ILE A 394 -26.60 13.25 8.60
C ILE A 394 -25.19 12.67 8.39
N PHE A 395 -24.19 13.52 8.12
CA PHE A 395 -22.79 13.13 8.01
C PHE A 395 -22.29 12.41 9.27
N MET A 396 -22.50 13.00 10.45
CA MET A 396 -22.09 12.36 11.71
C MET A 396 -22.83 11.04 11.95
N MET A 397 -24.12 10.97 11.64
CA MET A 397 -24.91 9.74 11.78
C MET A 397 -24.40 8.63 10.86
N PHE A 398 -24.12 8.93 9.59
CA PHE A 398 -23.59 7.94 8.65
C PHE A 398 -22.16 7.53 8.98
N MET A 399 -21.28 8.48 9.28
CA MET A 399 -19.90 8.18 9.63
C MET A 399 -19.79 7.31 10.88
N TRP A 400 -20.50 7.64 11.97
CA TRP A 400 -20.49 6.81 13.19
C TRP A 400 -21.26 5.51 13.01
N GLY A 401 -22.42 5.56 12.36
CA GLY A 401 -23.26 4.38 12.11
C GLY A 401 -22.54 3.35 11.25
N CYS A 402 -21.94 3.77 10.13
CA CYS A 402 -21.19 2.86 9.26
C CYS A 402 -19.94 2.34 9.95
N ARG A 403 -19.27 3.13 10.79
CA ARG A 403 -18.12 2.65 11.58
C ARG A 403 -18.51 1.55 12.56
N SER A 404 -19.62 1.72 13.29
CA SER A 404 -20.16 0.68 14.16
C SER A 404 -20.50 -0.59 13.38
N VAL A 405 -21.03 -0.45 12.16
CA VAL A 405 -21.31 -1.59 11.26
C VAL A 405 -20.00 -2.26 10.81
N GLN A 406 -18.98 -1.52 10.39
CA GLN A 406 -17.66 -2.07 10.01
C GLN A 406 -17.03 -2.87 11.16
N MET A 407 -17.03 -2.30 12.37
CA MET A 407 -16.44 -2.96 13.54
C MET A 407 -17.25 -4.18 13.97
N SER A 408 -18.58 -4.08 14.00
CA SER A 408 -19.48 -5.22 14.25
C SER A 408 -19.23 -6.32 13.22
N THR A 409 -19.08 -5.96 11.95
CA THR A 409 -18.78 -6.91 10.87
C THR A 409 -17.46 -7.62 11.12
N ALA A 410 -16.40 -6.90 11.47
CA ALA A 410 -15.10 -7.49 11.78
C ALA A 410 -15.18 -8.46 12.97
N ILE A 411 -15.85 -8.06 14.06
CA ILE A 411 -16.06 -8.90 15.25
C ILE A 411 -16.83 -10.18 14.89
N LEU A 412 -17.92 -10.04 14.13
CA LEU A 412 -18.75 -11.17 13.71
C LEU A 412 -18.00 -12.14 12.79
N LEU A 413 -17.12 -11.64 11.91
CA LEU A 413 -16.26 -12.47 11.07
C LEU A 413 -15.23 -13.24 11.89
N VAL A 414 -14.56 -12.57 12.84
CA VAL A 414 -13.61 -13.19 13.75
C VAL A 414 -14.29 -14.23 14.63
N LEU A 415 -15.44 -13.89 15.24
CA LEU A 415 -16.24 -14.79 16.07
C LEU A 415 -16.70 -16.01 15.28
N ASN A 416 -17.28 -15.82 14.10
CA ASN A 416 -17.73 -16.92 13.26
C ASN A 416 -16.59 -17.92 13.00
N ARG A 417 -15.39 -17.42 12.67
CA ARG A 417 -14.23 -18.30 12.42
C ARG A 417 -13.69 -18.94 13.67
N LEU A 418 -13.64 -18.18 14.77
CA LEU A 418 -13.23 -18.73 16.04
C LEU A 418 -14.17 -19.86 16.48
N THR A 419 -15.48 -19.71 16.34
CA THR A 419 -16.45 -20.78 16.63
C THR A 419 -16.27 -21.98 15.71
N ALA A 420 -16.04 -21.75 14.41
CA ALA A 420 -15.79 -22.85 13.46
C ALA A 420 -14.51 -23.63 13.79
N VAL A 421 -13.48 -22.95 14.29
CA VAL A 421 -12.18 -23.53 14.66
C VAL A 421 -12.21 -24.21 16.02
N VAL A 422 -12.82 -23.59 17.02
CA VAL A 422 -12.79 -24.06 18.41
C VAL A 422 -13.90 -25.09 18.67
N LEU A 423 -15.05 -24.97 18.01
CA LEU A 423 -16.25 -25.77 18.25
C LEU A 423 -16.89 -26.28 16.95
N PRO A 424 -16.17 -27.07 16.12
CA PRO A 424 -16.64 -27.45 14.78
C PRO A 424 -18.00 -28.18 14.79
N MET A 425 -18.23 -29.12 15.72
CA MET A 425 -19.51 -29.84 15.80
C MET A 425 -20.69 -28.95 16.21
N ARG A 426 -20.48 -27.95 17.07
CA ARG A 426 -21.52 -26.98 17.43
C ARG A 426 -21.71 -25.94 16.33
N TYR A 427 -20.67 -25.61 15.59
CA TYR A 427 -20.74 -24.68 14.47
C TYR A 427 -21.66 -25.21 13.38
N GLU A 428 -21.58 -26.50 13.02
CA GLU A 428 -22.51 -27.11 12.06
C GLU A 428 -23.96 -27.05 12.56
N GLN A 429 -24.20 -27.40 13.83
CA GLN A 429 -25.55 -27.31 14.45
C GLN A 429 -26.08 -25.87 14.53
N LEU A 430 -25.22 -24.88 14.79
CA LEU A 430 -25.56 -23.45 14.85
C LEU A 430 -25.74 -22.84 13.46
N ALA A 431 -24.99 -23.30 12.46
CA ALA A 431 -25.12 -22.89 11.07
C ALA A 431 -26.46 -23.33 10.47
N GLU A 432 -26.99 -24.48 10.90
CA GLU A 432 -28.28 -25.02 10.45
C GLU A 432 -29.52 -24.38 11.11
N ARG A 433 -29.41 -23.80 12.31
CA ARG A 433 -30.55 -23.34 13.13
C ARG A 433 -30.68 -21.81 13.29
N ASP A 434 -30.52 -21.05 12.20
CA ASP A 434 -30.55 -19.57 12.19
C ASP A 434 -29.36 -18.89 12.89
N PHE A 435 -28.14 -19.12 12.38
CA PHE A 435 -26.93 -18.37 12.75
C PHE A 435 -27.14 -16.84 12.77
N THR A 436 -28.05 -16.32 11.95
CA THR A 436 -28.50 -14.93 11.92
C THR A 436 -28.97 -14.41 13.28
N LYS A 437 -29.70 -15.21 14.08
CA LYS A 437 -30.20 -14.80 15.40
C LYS A 437 -29.09 -14.72 16.45
N VAL A 438 -28.12 -15.62 16.39
CA VAL A 438 -26.94 -15.64 17.28
C VAL A 438 -25.99 -14.49 16.94
N VAL A 439 -25.80 -14.20 15.66
CA VAL A 439 -25.05 -13.04 15.15
C VAL A 439 -25.72 -11.73 15.59
N LEU A 440 -27.04 -11.62 15.48
CA LEU A 440 -27.77 -10.43 15.93
C LEU A 440 -27.66 -10.23 17.45
N ALA A 441 -27.80 -11.31 18.24
CA ALA A 441 -27.67 -11.25 19.68
C ALA A 441 -26.24 -10.87 20.12
N ALA A 442 -25.21 -11.43 19.48
CA ALA A 442 -23.82 -11.05 19.75
C ALA A 442 -23.56 -9.58 19.41
N ALA A 443 -24.02 -9.10 18.24
CA ALA A 443 -23.84 -7.71 17.83
C ALA A 443 -24.51 -6.70 18.78
N VAL A 444 -25.65 -7.05 19.39
CA VAL A 444 -26.33 -6.21 20.39
C VAL A 444 -25.58 -6.16 21.73
N TYR A 445 -24.89 -7.24 22.13
CA TYR A 445 -24.18 -7.31 23.41
C TYR A 445 -22.79 -6.67 23.40
N PHE A 446 -22.14 -6.48 22.25
CA PHE A 446 -20.73 -6.07 22.20
C PHE A 446 -20.46 -4.57 22.25
N ASN A 447 -21.47 -3.70 22.10
CA ASN A 447 -21.36 -2.26 21.82
C ASN A 447 -20.63 -1.38 22.89
N SER A 448 -20.14 -1.95 23.99
CA SER A 448 -19.39 -1.23 25.04
C SER A 448 -18.05 -1.88 25.42
N ALA A 449 -17.69 -3.04 24.84
CA ALA A 449 -16.43 -3.75 25.12
C ALA A 449 -15.66 -4.16 23.85
N GLU A 450 -15.85 -3.46 22.74
CA GLU A 450 -15.53 -3.92 21.37
C GLU A 450 -14.03 -4.09 21.11
N MET A 451 -13.19 -3.17 21.59
CA MET A 451 -11.74 -3.22 21.39
C MET A 451 -11.06 -4.36 22.15
N ILE A 452 -11.39 -4.52 23.43
CA ILE A 452 -10.83 -5.57 24.28
C ILE A 452 -11.32 -6.94 23.78
N SER A 453 -12.61 -7.02 23.42
CA SER A 453 -13.19 -8.25 22.85
C SER A 453 -12.52 -8.62 21.53
N LEU A 454 -12.34 -7.68 20.59
CA LEU A 454 -11.67 -7.94 19.32
C LEU A 454 -10.20 -8.35 19.52
N ALA A 455 -9.46 -7.67 20.40
CA ALA A 455 -8.06 -7.99 20.68
C ALA A 455 -7.90 -9.38 21.33
N LEU A 456 -8.79 -9.73 22.29
CA LEU A 456 -8.81 -11.06 22.91
C LEU A 456 -9.21 -12.14 21.91
N LEU A 457 -10.27 -11.92 21.13
CA LEU A 457 -10.73 -12.85 20.10
C LEU A 457 -9.66 -13.08 19.03
N TYR A 458 -8.97 -12.02 18.61
CA TYR A 458 -7.87 -12.10 17.65
C TYR A 458 -6.66 -12.86 18.21
N SER A 459 -6.31 -12.62 19.48
CA SER A 459 -5.23 -13.33 20.17
C SER A 459 -5.51 -14.83 20.27
N VAL A 460 -6.73 -15.21 20.65
CA VAL A 460 -7.16 -16.61 20.69
C VAL A 460 -7.17 -17.23 19.29
N LEU A 461 -7.65 -16.49 18.28
CA LEU A 461 -7.67 -16.93 16.88
C LEU A 461 -6.24 -17.21 16.37
N LEU A 462 -5.28 -16.32 16.62
CA LEU A 462 -3.89 -16.50 16.21
C LEU A 462 -3.23 -17.72 16.87
N VAL A 463 -3.44 -17.92 18.17
CA VAL A 463 -2.92 -19.10 18.89
C VAL A 463 -3.49 -20.39 18.30
N LYS A 464 -4.78 -20.42 17.97
CA LYS A 464 -5.42 -21.58 17.35
C LYS A 464 -5.03 -21.80 15.89
N ILE A 465 -4.85 -20.74 15.09
CA ILE A 465 -4.32 -20.82 13.73
C ILE A 465 -2.93 -21.46 13.75
N ARG A 466 -2.07 -21.06 14.69
CA ARG A 466 -0.73 -21.63 14.84
C ARG A 466 -0.80 -23.13 15.17
N ALA A 467 -1.68 -23.54 16.09
CA ALA A 467 -1.89 -24.94 16.43
C ALA A 467 -2.42 -25.77 15.24
N ILE A 468 -3.37 -25.23 14.47
CA ILE A 468 -3.90 -25.87 13.27
C ILE A 468 -2.81 -25.95 12.18
N SER A 469 -2.03 -24.90 11.98
CA SER A 469 -0.95 -24.89 11.00
C SER A 469 0.10 -25.96 11.32
N THR A 470 0.39 -26.20 12.59
CA THR A 470 1.31 -27.28 13.01
C THR A 470 0.71 -28.68 12.75
N GLU A 471 -0.60 -28.88 12.97
CA GLU A 471 -1.28 -30.15 12.68
C GLU A 471 -1.44 -30.42 11.17
N VAL A 472 -1.62 -29.37 10.37
CA VAL A 472 -1.69 -29.44 8.89
C VAL A 472 -0.34 -29.86 8.30
N VAL A 473 0.77 -29.31 8.80
CA VAL A 473 2.12 -29.69 8.38
C VAL A 473 2.42 -31.15 8.68
N GLN A 474 1.77 -31.71 9.71
CA GLN A 474 1.86 -33.13 10.06
C GLN A 474 0.90 -34.03 9.25
N GLY A 475 0.17 -33.49 8.27
CA GLY A 475 -0.67 -34.26 7.34
C GLY A 475 -2.03 -34.71 7.89
N ASN A 476 -2.42 -34.28 9.10
CA ASN A 476 -3.58 -34.85 9.82
C ASN A 476 -4.91 -34.07 9.68
N SER A 477 -4.97 -32.97 8.91
CA SER A 477 -6.16 -32.11 8.91
C SER A 477 -7.03 -32.27 7.64
N ASN A 478 -8.30 -32.61 7.81
CA ASN A 478 -9.35 -32.59 6.76
C ASN A 478 -9.98 -31.20 6.54
N ILE A 479 -9.25 -30.10 6.83
CA ILE A 479 -9.81 -28.74 6.68
C ILE A 479 -9.92 -28.39 5.19
N SER A 480 -11.15 -28.15 4.73
CA SER A 480 -11.40 -27.74 3.34
C SER A 480 -10.61 -26.47 2.97
N THR A 481 -10.14 -26.39 1.72
CA THR A 481 -9.44 -25.20 1.18
C THR A 481 -10.27 -23.92 1.33
N GLN A 482 -11.60 -24.05 1.29
CA GLN A 482 -12.52 -22.92 1.48
C GLN A 482 -12.46 -22.38 2.93
N SER A 483 -12.47 -23.26 3.93
CA SER A 483 -12.36 -22.87 5.33
C SER A 483 -11.05 -22.13 5.62
N ARG A 484 -9.93 -22.52 5.01
CA ARG A 484 -8.64 -21.82 5.13
C ARG A 484 -8.70 -20.40 4.55
N SER A 485 -9.27 -20.23 3.36
CA SER A 485 -9.39 -18.91 2.73
C SER A 485 -10.23 -17.93 3.56
N LEU A 486 -11.31 -18.42 4.18
CA LEU A 486 -12.19 -17.62 5.02
C LEU A 486 -11.56 -17.29 6.39
N LEU A 487 -10.68 -18.16 6.87
CA LEU A 487 -9.89 -17.92 8.07
C LEU A 487 -8.88 -16.79 7.83
N HIS A 488 -8.12 -16.83 6.74
CA HIS A 488 -7.20 -15.76 6.36
C HIS A 488 -7.91 -14.42 6.14
N LEU A 489 -9.08 -14.43 5.50
CA LEU A 489 -9.91 -13.24 5.35
C LEU A 489 -10.28 -12.64 6.71
N ALA A 490 -10.82 -13.44 7.64
CA ALA A 490 -11.22 -12.95 8.95
C ALA A 490 -10.02 -12.46 9.77
N THR A 491 -8.86 -13.13 9.68
CA THR A 491 -7.62 -12.67 10.31
C THR A 491 -7.16 -11.35 9.72
N ALA A 492 -7.16 -11.19 8.40
CA ALA A 492 -6.74 -9.95 7.76
C ALA A 492 -7.66 -8.78 8.09
N VAL A 493 -8.98 -9.00 8.08
CA VAL A 493 -9.99 -7.99 8.44
C VAL A 493 -9.88 -7.64 9.93
N GLY A 494 -9.77 -8.64 10.81
CA GLY A 494 -9.61 -8.41 12.25
C GLY A 494 -8.31 -7.68 12.61
N PHE A 495 -7.21 -7.99 11.92
CA PHE A 495 -5.94 -7.27 12.07
C PHE A 495 -6.04 -5.83 11.60
N LEU A 496 -6.64 -5.60 10.43
CA LEU A 496 -6.82 -4.26 9.87
C LEU A 496 -7.67 -3.39 10.81
N GLU A 497 -8.71 -3.96 11.40
CA GLU A 497 -9.59 -3.31 12.35
C GLU A 497 -8.87 -2.96 13.66
N LEU A 498 -8.10 -3.91 14.22
CA LEU A 498 -7.28 -3.68 15.40
C LEU A 498 -6.22 -2.61 15.14
N PHE A 499 -5.53 -2.71 14.00
CA PHE A 499 -4.50 -1.75 13.59
C PHE A 499 -5.09 -0.35 13.42
N TYR A 500 -6.22 -0.23 12.72
CA TYR A 500 -6.93 1.04 12.58
C TYR A 500 -7.26 1.64 13.95
N ASN A 501 -7.83 0.86 14.87
CA ASN A 501 -8.23 1.40 16.16
C ASN A 501 -7.03 1.79 17.04
N VAL A 502 -5.92 1.06 16.96
CA VAL A 502 -4.65 1.44 17.63
C VAL A 502 -4.11 2.73 17.04
N VAL A 503 -4.09 2.86 15.72
CA VAL A 503 -3.63 4.06 15.02
C VAL A 503 -4.56 5.24 15.33
N PHE A 504 -5.87 5.03 15.36
CA PHE A 504 -6.88 6.02 15.73
C PHE A 504 -6.70 6.50 17.17
N ALA A 505 -6.59 5.57 18.13
CA ALA A 505 -6.36 5.91 19.54
C ALA A 505 -5.03 6.64 19.74
N PHE A 506 -3.97 6.17 19.09
CA PHE A 506 -2.67 6.84 19.10
C PHE A 506 -2.78 8.25 18.53
N THR A 507 -3.48 8.41 17.41
CA THR A 507 -3.71 9.72 16.80
C THR A 507 -4.50 10.62 17.73
N HIS A 508 -5.55 10.11 18.38
CA HIS A 508 -6.39 10.88 19.28
C HIS A 508 -5.62 11.33 20.54
N VAL A 509 -4.83 10.44 21.15
CA VAL A 509 -3.98 10.77 22.31
C VAL A 509 -2.88 11.75 21.90
N PHE A 510 -2.19 11.51 20.78
CA PHE A 510 -1.15 12.41 20.28
C PHE A 510 -1.69 13.75 19.80
N LEU A 511 -2.96 13.87 19.39
CA LEU A 511 -3.55 15.13 18.98
C LEU A 511 -4.24 15.87 20.14
N GLN A 512 -4.71 15.19 21.19
CA GLN A 512 -5.20 15.83 22.41
C GLN A 512 -4.11 16.61 23.15
N ASP A 513 -2.88 16.10 23.17
CA ASP A 513 -1.74 16.78 23.80
C ASP A 513 -1.26 18.01 23.01
N PHE A 514 -1.58 18.09 21.71
CA PHE A 514 -1.24 19.20 20.85
C PHE A 514 -2.48 20.04 20.59
N ASN A 515 -2.75 20.98 21.50
CA ASN A 515 -3.86 21.94 21.54
C ASN A 515 -4.01 22.85 20.29
N ARG A 516 -3.92 22.31 19.07
CA ARG A 516 -3.83 23.06 17.81
C ARG A 516 -4.46 22.33 16.63
N ASP A 517 -5.35 23.09 16.01
CA ASP A 517 -5.95 22.94 14.68
C ASP A 517 -6.87 21.72 14.47
N PRO A 518 -8.20 21.87 14.69
CA PRO A 518 -9.18 20.82 14.39
C PRO A 518 -9.14 20.32 12.95
N ARG A 519 -8.55 21.10 12.02
CA ARG A 519 -8.35 20.68 10.62
C ARG A 519 -7.37 19.52 10.50
N MET A 520 -6.28 19.50 11.29
CA MET A 520 -5.31 18.40 11.27
C MET A 520 -5.92 17.08 11.77
N LEU A 521 -6.76 17.16 12.80
CA LEU A 521 -7.51 16.00 13.30
C LEU A 521 -8.44 15.45 12.22
N TYR A 522 -9.21 16.34 11.59
CA TYR A 522 -10.10 16.00 10.48
C TYR A 522 -9.35 15.36 9.30
N VAL A 523 -8.20 15.91 8.94
CA VAL A 523 -7.36 15.41 7.84
C VAL A 523 -6.83 14.01 8.10
N VAL A 524 -6.29 13.75 9.30
CA VAL A 524 -5.79 12.41 9.64
C VAL A 524 -6.94 11.41 9.71
N PHE A 525 -8.10 11.85 10.21
CA PHE A 525 -9.34 11.07 10.22
C PHE A 525 -9.74 10.64 8.81
N VAL A 526 -9.83 11.57 7.86
CA VAL A 526 -10.20 11.30 6.46
C VAL A 526 -9.25 10.27 5.82
N VAL A 527 -7.93 10.38 6.03
CA VAL A 527 -6.96 9.42 5.46
C VAL A 527 -7.14 8.03 6.05
N GLN A 528 -7.25 7.95 7.39
CA GLN A 528 -7.37 6.67 8.09
C GLN A 528 -8.62 5.91 7.64
N TYR A 529 -9.76 6.61 7.57
CA TYR A 529 -11.03 6.02 7.15
C TYR A 529 -11.02 5.58 5.68
N ASN A 530 -10.48 6.41 4.77
CA ASN A 530 -10.41 6.03 3.36
C ASN A 530 -9.51 4.80 3.16
N LEU A 531 -8.35 4.75 3.81
CA LEU A 531 -7.44 3.59 3.73
C LEU A 531 -8.09 2.32 4.29
N HIS A 532 -8.73 2.42 5.45
CA HIS A 532 -9.41 1.29 6.09
C HIS A 532 -10.57 0.77 5.23
N SER A 533 -11.45 1.67 4.81
CA SER A 533 -12.64 1.33 4.02
C SER A 533 -12.28 0.81 2.62
N THR A 534 -11.11 1.16 2.08
CA THR A 534 -10.63 0.61 0.79
C THR A 534 -10.02 -0.78 0.96
N ALA A 535 -9.37 -1.04 2.09
CA ALA A 535 -8.68 -2.29 2.32
C ALA A 535 -9.66 -3.46 2.53
N GLN A 536 -10.80 -3.28 3.20
CA GLN A 536 -11.75 -4.37 3.45
C GLN A 536 -12.35 -5.00 2.16
N PRO A 537 -12.91 -4.24 1.19
CA PRO A 537 -13.41 -4.80 -0.07
C PRO A 537 -12.30 -5.46 -0.89
N PHE A 538 -11.10 -4.88 -0.86
CA PHE A 538 -9.92 -5.47 -1.51
C PHE A 538 -9.58 -6.83 -0.90
N LEU A 539 -9.45 -6.92 0.43
CA LEU A 539 -9.19 -8.17 1.14
C LEU A 539 -10.28 -9.21 0.85
N LEU A 540 -11.53 -8.78 0.73
CA LEU A 540 -12.65 -9.66 0.43
C LEU A 540 -12.58 -10.26 -0.96
N ILE A 541 -12.37 -9.43 -1.98
CA ILE A 541 -12.13 -9.86 -3.37
C ILE A 541 -10.93 -10.80 -3.43
N TYR A 542 -9.91 -10.51 -2.65
CA TYR A 542 -8.65 -11.23 -2.67
C TYR A 542 -8.74 -12.61 -2.00
N PHE A 543 -9.26 -12.69 -0.78
CA PHE A 543 -9.28 -13.92 0.00
C PHE A 543 -10.51 -14.80 -0.27
N CYS A 544 -11.66 -14.23 -0.66
CA CYS A 544 -12.89 -15.00 -0.81
C CYS A 544 -12.94 -15.76 -2.14
N ARG A 545 -12.62 -17.06 -2.13
CA ARG A 545 -12.59 -17.90 -3.34
C ARG A 545 -13.91 -17.92 -4.11
N PRO A 546 -15.11 -17.96 -3.50
CA PRO A 546 -16.37 -17.85 -4.24
C PRO A 546 -16.51 -16.52 -4.98
N VAL A 547 -16.18 -15.39 -4.34
CA VAL A 547 -16.16 -14.06 -4.98
C VAL A 547 -15.20 -14.06 -6.16
N ARG A 548 -13.97 -14.60 -5.98
CA ARG A 548 -13.04 -14.81 -7.10
C ARG A 548 -13.61 -15.73 -8.17
N LYS A 549 -14.30 -16.81 -7.82
CA LYS A 549 -14.90 -17.75 -8.78
C LYS A 549 -16.02 -17.12 -9.59
N GLY A 550 -16.88 -16.28 -9.01
CA GLY A 550 -17.92 -15.61 -9.78
C GLY A 550 -17.46 -14.35 -10.50
N LEU A 551 -16.44 -13.65 -9.97
CA LEU A 551 -15.62 -12.75 -10.79
C LEU A 551 -15.07 -13.50 -12.00
N LYS A 552 -14.62 -14.75 -11.77
CA LYS A 552 -14.11 -15.63 -12.81
C LYS A 552 -15.15 -16.23 -13.77
N GLY A 553 -16.44 -16.22 -13.40
CA GLY A 553 -17.56 -16.76 -14.17
C GLY A 553 -17.49 -18.28 -14.42
N ASN A 554 -18.64 -18.94 -14.62
CA ASN A 554 -18.73 -20.34 -15.06
C ASN A 554 -18.30 -20.50 -16.54
N SER A 555 -17.09 -20.07 -16.92
CA SER A 555 -16.60 -20.19 -18.31
C SER A 555 -16.44 -21.64 -18.77
N LYS A 556 -16.37 -22.60 -17.84
CA LYS A 556 -16.22 -24.04 -18.17
C LYS A 556 -17.53 -24.77 -18.51
N GLU A 557 -18.71 -24.24 -18.13
CA GLU A 557 -20.00 -24.91 -18.45
C GLU A 557 -20.60 -24.43 -19.78
N LYS A 558 -20.33 -23.18 -20.21
CA LYS A 558 -20.78 -22.65 -21.51
C LYS A 558 -19.91 -23.03 -22.71
N LEU A 559 -18.85 -23.81 -22.50
CA LEU A 559 -17.99 -24.35 -23.57
C LEU A 559 -18.28 -25.83 -23.86
N LYS A 560 -19.29 -26.42 -23.21
CA LYS A 560 -19.79 -27.79 -23.46
C LYS A 560 -21.25 -27.84 -23.95
N SER A 561 -21.89 -26.69 -24.09
CA SER A 561 -23.16 -26.47 -24.80
C SER A 561 -22.89 -25.59 -26.00
#